data_AF-A0A369LH55-F1
#
_entry.id   AF-A0A369LH55-F1
#
_cell.length_a   1.000
_cell.length_b   1.000
_cell.length_c   1.000
_cell.angle_alpha   90.00
_cell.angle_beta   90.00
_cell.angle_gamma   90.00
#
_symmetry.space_group_name_H-M   'P 1'
#
loop_
_entity.id
_entity.type
_entity.pdbx_description
1 polymer ?
#
loop_
_entity_poly.entity_id
_entity_poly.type
_entity_poly.pdbx_seq_one_letter_code
_entity_poly.pdbx_strand_id
1 'polypeptide(L)'
;MDLAKQAKIVDSIHDTLHDFVGQRLKVRANMGRSKIVESEGVLMQVHPQLFILEVDRKRGRTARQSYQYVDVLTGMVELSQNGEPLFEPFVPENPLAEAPAPLEEREEETVLS
;
A
#
# COMPACT_ATOMS: atom_id res chain seq x y z
N MET A 1 -8.14 16.53 -8.46
CA MET A 1 -7.58 15.17 -8.30
C MET A 1 -6.81 14.85 -9.56
N ASP A 2 -5.50 14.71 -9.47
CA ASP A 2 -4.65 14.40 -10.61
C ASP A 2 -4.76 12.89 -10.94
N LEU A 3 -5.66 12.57 -11.88
CA LEU A 3 -5.90 11.21 -12.36
C LEU A 3 -4.64 10.58 -12.97
N ALA A 4 -3.77 11.39 -13.58
CA ALA A 4 -2.53 10.90 -14.18
C ALA A 4 -1.52 10.47 -13.10
N LYS A 5 -1.49 11.17 -11.97
CA LYS A 5 -0.69 10.75 -10.80
C LYS A 5 -1.19 9.42 -10.23
N GLN A 6 -2.51 9.25 -10.09
CA GLN A 6 -3.08 8.00 -9.56
C GLN A 6 -2.81 6.80 -10.47
N ALA A 7 -2.92 6.97 -11.79
CA ALA A 7 -2.62 5.91 -12.75
C ALA A 7 -1.17 5.39 -12.60
N LYS A 8 -0.20 6.30 -12.52
CA LYS A 8 1.21 5.94 -12.31
C LYS A 8 1.46 5.17 -11.01
N ILE A 9 0.73 5.49 -9.94
CA ILE A 9 0.86 4.77 -8.66
C ILE A 9 0.31 3.36 -8.81
N VAL A 10 -0.84 3.19 -9.46
CA VAL A 10 -1.43 1.86 -9.71
C VAL A 10 -0.47 0.98 -10.52
N ASP A 11 0.15 1.54 -11.56
CA ASP A 11 1.15 0.83 -12.37
C ASP A 11 2.35 0.41 -11.51
N SER A 12 2.84 1.30 -10.64
CA SER A 12 3.91 0.96 -9.69
C SER A 12 3.52 -0.15 -8.71
N ILE A 13 2.28 -0.16 -8.20
CA ILE A 13 1.78 -1.22 -7.32
C ILE A 13 1.76 -2.56 -8.07
N HIS A 14 1.28 -2.57 -9.31
CA HIS A 14 1.29 -3.74 -10.17
C HIS A 14 2.71 -4.29 -10.35
N ASP A 15 3.66 -3.44 -10.74
CA ASP A 15 5.04 -3.85 -11.03
C ASP A 15 5.74 -4.39 -9.78
N THR A 16 5.55 -3.71 -8.63
CA THR A 16 6.06 -4.23 -7.35
C THR A 16 5.47 -5.60 -7.07
N LEU A 17 4.14 -5.76 -7.12
CA LEU A 17 3.51 -7.06 -6.82
C LEU A 17 3.94 -8.17 -7.79
N HIS A 18 4.21 -7.85 -9.04
CA HIS A 18 4.72 -8.80 -10.01
C HIS A 18 6.04 -9.44 -9.56
N ASP A 19 6.93 -8.68 -8.91
CA ASP A 19 8.20 -9.17 -8.37
C ASP A 19 8.03 -10.02 -7.10
N PHE A 20 6.87 -9.91 -6.41
CA PHE A 20 6.54 -10.69 -5.22
C PHE A 20 5.76 -11.97 -5.51
N VAL A 21 5.54 -12.33 -6.78
CA VAL A 21 4.82 -13.57 -7.13
C VAL A 21 5.55 -14.79 -6.56
N GLY A 22 4.81 -15.67 -5.89
CA GLY A 22 5.32 -16.85 -5.20
C GLY A 22 5.83 -16.59 -3.78
N GLN A 23 5.86 -15.33 -3.33
CA GLN A 23 6.31 -14.98 -1.99
C GLN A 23 5.16 -14.98 -0.98
N ARG A 24 5.49 -15.25 0.29
CA ARG A 24 4.54 -15.17 1.41
C ARG A 24 4.35 -13.71 1.81
N LEU A 25 3.10 -13.27 1.86
CA LEU A 25 2.68 -11.93 2.27
C LEU A 25 1.61 -12.03 3.35
N LYS A 26 1.59 -11.06 4.24
CA LYS A 26 0.49 -10.82 5.17
C LYS A 26 -0.42 -9.76 4.58
N VAL A 27 -1.71 -10.08 4.50
CA VAL A 27 -2.76 -9.20 4.00
C VAL A 27 -3.66 -8.77 5.16
N ARG A 28 -3.93 -7.47 5.24
CA ARG A 28 -4.90 -6.86 6.15
C ARG A 28 -5.96 -6.17 5.31
N ALA A 29 -7.14 -6.78 5.23
CA ALA A 29 -8.22 -6.32 4.36
C ALA A 29 -9.42 -5.86 5.17
N ASN A 30 -9.96 -4.70 4.82
CA ASN A 30 -11.22 -4.20 5.36
C ASN A 30 -12.41 -4.81 4.61
N MET A 31 -13.14 -5.70 5.28
CA MET A 31 -14.29 -6.42 4.74
C MET A 31 -15.63 -5.72 5.04
N GLY A 32 -15.63 -4.45 5.49
CA GLY A 32 -16.86 -3.67 5.71
C GLY A 32 -16.72 -2.53 6.73
N ARG A 33 -17.80 -2.17 7.44
CA ARG A 33 -17.80 -1.01 8.34
C ARG A 33 -17.01 -1.20 9.64
N SER A 34 -16.78 -2.44 10.05
CA SER A 34 -16.14 -2.73 11.36
C SER A 34 -15.39 -4.05 11.37
N LYS A 35 -15.04 -4.58 10.20
CA LYS A 35 -14.44 -5.91 10.09
C LYS A 35 -13.16 -5.85 9.28
N ILE A 36 -12.05 -5.82 10.00
CA ILE A 36 -10.72 -5.98 9.42
C ILE A 36 -10.33 -7.45 9.59
N VAL A 37 -9.85 -8.06 8.51
CA VAL A 37 -9.36 -9.43 8.51
C VAL A 37 -7.88 -9.39 8.19
N GLU A 38 -7.07 -9.96 9.09
CA GLU A 38 -5.67 -10.24 8.83
C GLU A 38 -5.50 -11.71 8.46
N SER A 39 -4.71 -11.98 7.43
CA SER A 39 -4.42 -13.34 6.96
C SER A 39 -3.03 -13.38 6.36
N GLU A 40 -2.39 -14.53 6.41
CA GLU A 40 -1.12 -14.78 5.73
C GLU A 40 -1.38 -15.69 4.54
N GLY A 41 -0.62 -15.51 3.47
CA GLY A 41 -0.82 -16.25 2.24
C GLY A 41 0.32 -16.09 1.25
N VAL A 42 0.22 -16.79 0.13
CA VAL A 42 1.19 -16.70 -0.97
C VAL A 42 0.56 -15.91 -2.11
N LEU A 43 1.29 -14.94 -2.65
CA LEU A 43 0.88 -14.22 -3.86
C LEU A 43 0.98 -15.17 -5.06
N MET A 44 -0.16 -15.53 -5.65
CA MET A 44 -0.22 -16.57 -6.68
C MET A 44 -0.09 -16.00 -8.08
N GLN A 45 -0.85 -14.94 -8.37
CA GLN A 45 -0.96 -14.37 -9.71
C GLN A 45 -1.17 -12.86 -9.62
N VAL A 46 -0.60 -12.14 -10.58
CA VAL A 46 -0.75 -10.70 -10.77
C VAL A 46 -1.31 -10.52 -12.18
N HIS A 47 -2.51 -9.95 -12.28
CA HIS A 47 -3.18 -9.65 -13.54
C HIS A 47 -3.26 -8.13 -13.74
N PRO A 48 -3.50 -7.63 -14.95
CA PRO A 48 -3.54 -6.18 -15.19
C PRO A 48 -4.53 -5.37 -14.33
N GLN A 49 -5.59 -5.99 -13.78
CA GLN A 49 -6.61 -5.29 -12.98
C GLN A 49 -6.68 -5.71 -11.51
N LEU A 50 -6.13 -6.87 -11.16
CA LEU A 50 -6.23 -7.47 -9.84
C LEU A 50 -5.09 -8.45 -9.60
N PHE A 51 -4.88 -8.83 -8.36
CA PHE A 51 -3.96 -9.90 -7.98
C PHE A 51 -4.68 -10.94 -7.12
N ILE A 52 -4.13 -12.15 -7.06
CA ILE A 52 -4.70 -13.29 -6.37
C ILE A 52 -3.74 -13.76 -5.29
N LEU A 53 -4.21 -13.76 -4.03
CA LEU A 53 -3.54 -14.39 -2.90
C LEU A 53 -4.21 -15.72 -2.56
N GLU A 54 -3.40 -16.72 -2.24
CA GLU A 54 -3.85 -17.92 -1.57
C GLU A 54 -3.59 -17.77 -0.06
N VAL A 55 -4.64 -17.50 0.71
CA VAL A 55 -4.55 -17.25 2.15
C VAL A 55 -4.79 -18.51 2.97
N ASP A 56 -4.04 -18.65 4.05
CA ASP A 56 -4.16 -19.72 5.02
C ASP A 56 -5.39 -19.51 5.91
N ARG A 57 -6.20 -20.56 6.08
CA ARG A 57 -7.37 -20.62 6.97
C ARG A 57 -7.14 -21.66 8.06
N LYS A 58 -8.05 -21.68 9.05
CA LYS A 58 -8.04 -22.71 10.11
C LYS A 58 -8.11 -24.12 9.52
N ARG A 59 -7.42 -25.06 10.20
CA ARG A 59 -7.37 -26.50 9.88
C ARG A 59 -6.69 -26.83 8.54
N GLY A 60 -5.68 -26.05 8.14
CA GLY A 60 -4.86 -26.35 6.95
C GLY A 60 -5.63 -26.21 5.63
N ARG A 61 -6.75 -25.50 5.62
CA ARG A 61 -7.43 -25.10 4.39
C ARG A 61 -6.81 -23.82 3.88
N THR A 62 -6.69 -23.68 2.56
CA THR A 62 -6.38 -22.40 1.92
C THR A 62 -7.61 -21.86 1.23
N ALA A 63 -7.66 -20.54 1.02
CA ALA A 63 -8.70 -19.88 0.26
C ALA A 63 -8.07 -18.89 -0.72
N ARG A 64 -8.56 -18.90 -1.96
CA ARG A 64 -8.15 -17.89 -2.95
C ARG A 64 -8.95 -16.61 -2.74
N GLN A 65 -8.24 -15.49 -2.67
CA GLN A 65 -8.79 -14.14 -2.55
C GLN A 65 -8.19 -13.27 -3.63
N SER A 66 -9.04 -12.49 -4.30
CA SER A 66 -8.63 -11.52 -5.30
C SER A 66 -8.82 -10.12 -4.77
N TYR A 67 -7.86 -9.24 -5.04
CA TYR A 67 -7.88 -7.84 -4.62
C TYR A 67 -7.52 -6.94 -5.79
N GLN A 68 -8.10 -5.75 -5.83
CA GLN A 68 -7.80 -4.76 -6.86
C GLN A 68 -6.68 -3.82 -6.39
N TYR A 69 -5.91 -3.26 -7.34
CA TYR A 69 -4.86 -2.29 -7.00
C TYR A 69 -5.43 -1.02 -6.35
N VAL A 70 -6.66 -0.66 -6.69
CA VAL A 70 -7.37 0.45 -6.05
C VAL A 70 -7.65 0.20 -4.57
N ASP A 71 -7.79 -1.05 -4.14
CA ASP A 71 -8.00 -1.39 -2.73
C ASP A 71 -6.72 -1.15 -1.94
N VAL A 72 -5.56 -1.38 -2.56
CA VAL A 72 -4.25 -1.07 -1.97
C VAL A 72 -4.02 0.45 -1.96
N LEU A 73 -4.30 1.12 -3.08
CA LEU A 73 -4.18 2.57 -3.19
C LEU A 73 -5.07 3.32 -2.18
N THR A 74 -6.25 2.79 -1.87
CA THR A 74 -7.19 3.44 -0.94
C THR A 74 -6.98 3.02 0.52
N GLY A 75 -6.03 2.12 0.81
CA GLY A 75 -5.80 1.58 2.14
C GLY A 75 -6.87 0.59 2.62
N MET A 76 -7.77 0.15 1.74
CA MET A 76 -8.71 -0.93 2.07
C MET A 76 -8.01 -2.28 2.22
N VAL A 77 -6.87 -2.45 1.55
CA VAL A 77 -6.02 -3.64 1.61
C VAL A 77 -4.57 -3.21 1.84
N GLU A 78 -4.00 -3.63 2.96
CA GLU A 78 -2.58 -3.43 3.27
C GLU A 78 -1.84 -4.75 3.10
N LEU A 79 -0.65 -4.69 2.48
CA LEU A 79 0.23 -5.83 2.29
C LEU A 79 1.53 -5.60 3.05
N SER A 80 2.01 -6.64 3.72
CA SER A 80 3.28 -6.61 4.47
C SER A 80 4.06 -7.91 4.30
N GLN A 81 5.38 -7.81 4.39
CA GLN A 81 6.29 -8.94 4.39
C GLN A 81 7.21 -8.80 5.61
N ASN A 82 7.34 -9.87 6.40
CA ASN A 82 8.18 -9.89 7.61
C ASN A 82 7.88 -8.78 8.64
N GLY A 83 6.66 -8.24 8.63
CA GLY A 83 6.25 -7.15 9.52
C GLY A 83 6.45 -5.74 8.94
N GLU A 84 7.06 -5.62 7.77
CA GLU A 84 7.22 -4.34 7.06
C GLU A 84 6.15 -4.18 5.98
N PRO A 85 5.48 -3.03 5.87
CA PRO A 85 4.51 -2.77 4.83
C PRO A 85 5.21 -2.69 3.46
N LEU A 86 4.61 -3.29 2.43
CA LEU A 86 5.13 -3.22 1.05
C LEU A 86 4.96 -1.84 0.42
N PHE A 87 3.98 -1.08 0.91
CA PHE A 87 3.62 0.22 0.38
C PHE A 87 3.42 1.19 1.53
N GLU A 88 3.86 2.43 1.34
CA GLU A 88 3.52 3.52 2.25
C GLU A 88 2.02 3.83 2.17
N PRO A 89 1.40 4.34 3.25
CA PRO A 89 0.00 4.77 3.22
C PRO A 89 -0.21 5.87 2.17
N PHE A 90 -0.93 5.54 1.09
CA PHE A 90 -1.21 6.49 0.00
C PHE A 90 -2.30 7.51 0.36
N VAL A 91 -3.05 7.25 1.43
CA VAL A 91 -3.98 8.20 2.02
C VAL A 91 -3.27 8.79 3.24
N PRO A 92 -2.96 10.10 3.26
CA PRO A 92 -2.45 10.72 4.45
C PRO A 92 -3.53 10.57 5.54
N GLU A 93 -3.19 9.88 6.63
CA GLU A 93 -4.07 9.68 7.78
C GLU A 93 -4.42 11.00 8.48
N ASN A 94 -3.89 12.13 7.98
CA ASN A 94 -4.22 13.46 8.44
C ASN A 94 -4.07 14.49 7.30
N PRO A 95 -5.15 15.04 6.72
CA PRO A 95 -5.08 16.17 5.80
C PRO A 95 -4.39 17.42 6.40
N LEU A 96 -4.22 17.45 7.73
CA LEU A 96 -3.52 18.50 8.48
C LEU A 96 -1.99 18.29 8.59
N ALA A 97 -1.44 17.17 8.13
CA ALA A 97 0.01 16.91 8.19
C ALA A 97 0.80 17.52 7.02
N GLU A 98 0.12 18.01 5.97
CA GLU A 98 0.74 18.80 4.90
C GLU A 98 0.81 20.31 5.24
N ALA A 99 1.07 20.68 6.49
CA ALA A 99 1.59 22.02 6.75
C ALA A 99 3.06 22.02 6.29
N PRO A 100 3.46 22.89 5.33
CA PRO A 100 4.86 22.99 4.97
C PRO A 100 5.64 23.37 6.23
N ALA A 101 6.70 22.62 6.54
CA ALA A 101 7.66 23.02 7.56
C ALA A 101 8.06 24.48 7.27
N PRO A 102 8.05 25.38 8.27
CA PRO A 102 8.45 26.76 8.04
C PRO A 102 9.87 26.74 7.47
N LEU A 103 10.03 27.34 6.30
CA LEU A 103 11.33 27.62 5.70
C LEU A 103 12.11 28.43 6.73
N GLU A 104 13.10 27.83 7.39
CA GLU A 104 14.12 28.58 8.11
C GLU A 104 14.88 29.40 7.05
N GLU A 105 14.50 30.67 6.92
CA GLU A 105 15.29 31.70 6.26
C GLU A 105 16.62 31.76 7.02
N ARG A 106 17.64 31.08 6.49
CA ARG A 106 19.02 31.31 6.90
C ARG A 106 19.36 32.74 6.52
N GLU A 107 19.42 33.61 7.52
CA GLU A 107 20.03 34.93 7.42
C GLU A 107 21.48 34.74 6.94
N GLU A 108 21.72 35.00 5.64
CA GLU A 108 23.08 35.19 5.15
C GLU A 108 23.52 36.59 5.56
N GLU A 109 24.28 36.63 6.66
CA GLU A 109 25.18 37.70 7.01
C GLU A 109 26.09 38.01 5.81
N THR A 110 25.81 39.10 5.10
CA THR A 110 26.82 39.73 4.24
C THR A 110 27.35 40.97 4.95
N VAL A 111 28.58 40.79 5.45
CA VAL A 111 29.49 41.80 5.99
C VAL A 111 29.84 42.91 4.98
N LEU A 112 30.15 44.08 5.55
CA LEU A 112 30.87 45.25 4.99
C LEU A 112 30.00 46.21 4.15
N SER A 113 30.00 47.53 4.37
CA SER A 113 31.08 48.43 4.83
C SER A 113 30.55 49.75 5.37
#